data_AF-A0AA36GU04-F1
#
_entry.id   AF-A0AA36GU04-F1
#
_cell.length_a   1.000
_cell.length_b   1.000
_cell.length_c   1.000
_cell.angle_alpha   90.00
_cell.angle_beta   90.00
_cell.angle_gamma   90.00
#
_symmetry.space_group_name_H-M   'P 1'
#
loop_
_entity.id
_entity.type
_entity.pdbx_description
1 polymer ?
#
loop_
_entity_poly.entity_id
_entity_poly.type
_entity_poly.pdbx_seq_one_letter_code
_entity_poly.pdbx_strand_id
1 'polypeptide(L)'
;MIVALLLLPTTVALCPDTATCISRVKEVVAAPRKFWFGEQRRSLCQGRNADPIECFGPEQLSAFHSVGSRLFRVRTYHAAYLRNLRIFPRVTFRAHSGEYRACDHNFRAGNGSAQVIEADPDMSPVAPYFIRSKPEFTWHGLRYDEEFTIAIIDVGFGSLNYLVTGFPQNPKILHEYEPSENFRPEANPMVVVVFRKSNPSLKFSRTKDFDISKFMLDNDFADDLVGLSLVIVGSDAFAIERQRLRGIVDNCHSLLRSKLRRHPPSSLLSQLPLDELNSWLTVSVEQPALDVNVCCQRLRQNRETVFFDPLGALTVSALSLLNPPSVNSARIPIPTTSYVNYHRQARTHIALIDDMYSLVALDATTSRLHWLVVDITAQELASASNGITKAKYLPFAPSKPATCSPFALFLFSQPSSLDMVPSFCEKQCDQRERFRIDLFKQRYGLRLRALSWVTACYDLPYSYQVIKSMTNSSVNADSNISRSDPSPEPSSLICATFHVSHPQRCRISSSSGAVALPLLVLPLLFALALERRFL
;
A
#
# COMPACT_ATOMS: atom_id res chain seq x y z
N MET A 1 -39.51 -26.56 -15.77
CA MET A 1 -39.51 -25.86 -14.46
C MET A 1 -38.27 -26.29 -13.70
N ILE A 2 -37.23 -25.47 -13.67
CA ILE A 2 -36.03 -25.69 -12.86
C ILE A 2 -36.13 -24.71 -11.69
N VAL A 3 -36.36 -25.24 -10.50
CA VAL A 3 -36.38 -24.46 -9.26
C VAL A 3 -34.93 -24.15 -8.89
N ALA A 4 -34.51 -22.92 -9.15
CA ALA A 4 -33.27 -22.39 -8.61
C ALA A 4 -33.49 -22.11 -7.11
N LEU A 5 -33.03 -23.01 -6.25
CA LEU A 5 -32.88 -22.74 -4.82
C LEU A 5 -31.86 -21.61 -4.64
N LEU A 6 -32.37 -20.41 -4.32
CA LEU A 6 -31.59 -19.31 -3.78
C LEU A 6 -31.02 -19.75 -2.41
N LEU A 7 -29.80 -20.29 -2.42
CA LEU A 7 -28.97 -20.39 -1.23
C LEU A 7 -28.60 -18.97 -0.81
N LEU A 8 -29.41 -18.40 0.09
CA LEU A 8 -29.01 -17.24 0.88
C LEU A 8 -27.69 -17.59 1.60
N PRO A 9 -26.69 -16.68 1.63
CA PRO A 9 -25.48 -16.92 2.40
C PRO A 9 -25.90 -17.08 3.86
N THR A 10 -25.72 -18.29 4.40
CA THR A 10 -25.87 -18.56 5.82
C THR A 10 -24.83 -17.73 6.54
N THR A 11 -25.24 -16.62 7.13
CA THR A 11 -24.47 -15.94 8.18
C THR A 11 -24.23 -16.98 9.27
N VAL A 12 -23.00 -17.49 9.35
CA VAL A 12 -22.61 -18.41 10.42
C VAL A 12 -22.89 -17.69 11.73
N ALA A 13 -23.69 -18.36 12.54
CA ALA A 13 -24.57 -17.80 13.56
C ALA A 13 -23.87 -16.84 14.54
N LEU A 14 -24.52 -15.69 14.78
CA LEU A 14 -24.47 -15.07 16.10
C LEU A 14 -24.75 -16.16 17.14
N CYS A 15 -23.92 -16.25 18.17
CA CYS A 15 -24.16 -17.16 19.29
C CYS A 15 -25.63 -17.07 19.79
N PRO A 16 -26.31 -18.21 20.04
CA PRO A 16 -27.77 -18.26 20.22
C PRO A 16 -28.26 -17.59 21.51
N ASP A 17 -27.43 -17.55 22.55
CA ASP A 17 -27.72 -16.94 23.84
C ASP A 17 -26.44 -16.41 24.52
N THR A 18 -26.61 -15.52 25.50
CA THR A 18 -25.51 -14.85 26.23
C THR A 18 -24.54 -15.83 26.91
N ALA A 19 -25.03 -16.94 27.47
CA ALA A 19 -24.18 -17.90 28.18
C ALA A 19 -23.29 -18.65 27.19
N THR A 20 -23.84 -19.05 26.05
CA THR A 20 -23.08 -19.64 24.94
C THR A 20 -22.01 -18.66 24.42
N CYS A 21 -22.35 -17.37 24.24
CA CYS A 21 -21.36 -16.36 23.84
C CYS A 21 -20.20 -16.27 24.84
N ILE A 22 -20.52 -16.17 26.14
CA ILE A 22 -19.54 -16.02 27.20
C ILE A 22 -18.64 -17.26 27.28
N SER A 23 -19.19 -18.46 27.12
CA SER A 23 -18.41 -19.70 27.04
C SER A 23 -17.40 -19.63 25.89
N ARG A 24 -17.87 -19.23 24.71
CA ARG A 24 -17.01 -19.14 23.52
C ARG A 24 -15.92 -18.07 23.67
N VAL A 25 -16.26 -16.93 24.25
CA VAL A 25 -15.29 -15.89 24.62
C VAL A 25 -14.20 -16.45 25.54
N LYS A 26 -14.57 -17.19 26.59
CA LYS A 26 -13.60 -17.80 27.53
C LYS A 26 -12.64 -18.76 26.83
N GLU A 27 -13.13 -19.56 25.89
CA GLU A 27 -12.30 -20.46 25.08
C GLU A 27 -11.31 -19.68 24.19
N VAL A 28 -11.81 -18.68 23.46
CA VAL A 28 -10.99 -17.87 22.55
C VAL A 28 -9.93 -17.08 23.32
N VAL A 29 -10.28 -16.54 24.48
CA VAL A 29 -9.36 -15.74 25.31
C VAL A 29 -8.21 -16.59 25.86
N ALA A 30 -8.45 -17.87 26.10
CA ALA A 30 -7.43 -18.82 26.58
C ALA A 30 -6.53 -19.37 25.46
N ALA A 31 -6.94 -19.31 24.19
CA ALA A 31 -6.22 -19.92 23.08
C ALA A 31 -4.86 -19.23 22.79
N PRO A 32 -3.72 -19.98 22.83
CA PRO A 32 -2.37 -19.39 22.68
C PRO A 32 -1.89 -19.25 21.22
N ARG A 33 -2.62 -19.80 20.25
CA ARG A 33 -2.22 -19.86 18.81
C ARG A 33 -3.17 -19.14 17.85
N LYS A 34 -4.23 -18.48 18.34
CA LYS A 34 -5.27 -17.91 17.46
C LYS A 34 -4.86 -16.60 16.77
N PHE A 35 -3.93 -15.85 17.37
CA PHE A 35 -3.55 -14.50 16.92
C PHE A 35 -2.04 -14.42 16.66
N TRP A 36 -1.59 -13.32 16.05
CA TRP A 36 -0.20 -13.14 15.60
C TRP A 36 0.86 -13.24 16.71
N PHE A 37 0.48 -13.08 17.98
CA PHE A 37 1.38 -13.13 19.13
C PHE A 37 1.46 -14.52 19.77
N GLY A 38 2.21 -14.62 20.88
CA GLY A 38 2.27 -15.85 21.66
C GLY A 38 3.06 -16.95 20.97
N GLU A 39 2.49 -18.15 20.90
CA GLU A 39 3.16 -19.28 20.25
C GLU A 39 3.33 -19.05 18.74
N GLN A 40 2.41 -18.34 18.09
CA GLN A 40 2.49 -18.00 16.67
C GLN A 40 3.70 -17.11 16.37
N ARG A 41 3.89 -16.01 17.12
CA ARG A 41 5.09 -15.16 17.02
C ARG A 41 6.34 -15.95 17.34
N ARG A 42 6.31 -16.81 18.36
CA ARG A 42 7.47 -17.63 18.74
C ARG A 42 7.89 -18.56 17.60
N SER A 43 6.97 -19.21 16.90
CA SER A 43 7.31 -20.07 15.77
C SER A 43 7.87 -19.30 14.57
N LEU A 44 7.31 -18.11 14.26
CA LEU A 44 7.75 -17.31 13.11
C LEU A 44 9.09 -16.61 13.36
N CYS A 45 9.37 -16.26 14.62
CA CYS A 45 10.54 -15.46 14.99
C CYS A 45 11.74 -16.26 15.48
N GLN A 46 11.65 -17.59 15.46
CA GLN A 46 12.76 -18.48 15.76
C GLN A 46 13.54 -18.77 14.46
N GLY A 47 14.40 -17.84 14.04
CA GLY A 47 15.27 -18.06 12.88
C GLY A 47 16.10 -16.84 12.46
N ARG A 48 17.21 -17.09 11.74
CA ARG A 48 18.07 -16.02 11.18
C ARG A 48 17.39 -15.24 10.03
N ASN A 49 16.36 -15.81 9.41
CA ASN A 49 15.61 -15.22 8.29
C ASN A 49 14.19 -14.80 8.70
N ALA A 50 13.92 -14.64 10.00
CA ALA A 50 12.61 -14.21 10.46
C ALA A 50 12.27 -12.82 9.90
N ASP A 51 11.04 -12.65 9.42
CA ASP A 51 10.59 -11.35 8.90
C ASP A 51 10.50 -10.36 10.08
N PRO A 52 11.28 -9.25 10.07
CA PRO A 52 11.23 -8.24 11.12
C PRO A 52 9.82 -7.66 11.32
N ILE A 53 9.01 -7.60 10.27
CA ILE A 53 7.61 -7.16 10.35
C ILE A 53 6.81 -8.19 11.12
N GLU A 54 6.86 -9.46 10.75
CA GLU A 54 6.18 -10.54 11.47
C GLU A 54 6.65 -10.67 12.93
N CYS A 55 7.85 -10.21 13.23
CA CYS A 55 8.41 -10.25 14.58
C CYS A 55 8.27 -8.97 15.38
N PHE A 56 7.84 -7.87 14.78
CA PHE A 56 7.64 -6.63 15.49
C PHE A 56 6.53 -6.73 16.56
N GLY A 57 6.60 -5.91 17.59
CA GLY A 57 5.57 -5.83 18.60
C GLY A 57 6.14 -5.47 19.98
N PRO A 58 5.29 -4.99 20.89
CA PRO A 58 5.71 -4.49 22.20
C PRO A 58 6.49 -5.52 23.00
N GLU A 59 7.69 -5.15 23.44
CA GLU A 59 8.59 -6.01 24.23
C GLU A 59 7.94 -6.40 25.55
N GLN A 60 7.26 -5.46 26.20
CA GLN A 60 6.60 -5.67 27.49
C GLN A 60 5.45 -6.69 27.42
N LEU A 61 4.98 -7.01 26.20
CA LEU A 61 3.95 -8.03 25.96
C LEU A 61 4.50 -9.35 25.41
N SER A 62 5.82 -9.48 25.23
CA SER A 62 6.45 -10.66 24.62
C SER A 62 6.26 -11.95 25.44
N ALA A 63 6.16 -11.83 26.77
CA ALA A 63 6.02 -12.96 27.69
C ALA A 63 4.59 -13.51 27.85
N PHE A 64 3.61 -12.93 27.15
CA PHE A 64 2.19 -13.29 27.28
C PHE A 64 1.68 -13.89 25.97
N HIS A 65 1.10 -15.09 26.06
CA HIS A 65 0.87 -15.97 24.91
C HIS A 65 -0.59 -16.11 24.45
N SER A 66 -1.56 -15.75 25.27
CA SER A 66 -3.00 -15.72 24.95
C SER A 66 -3.60 -14.32 25.13
N VAL A 67 -4.80 -14.08 24.60
CA VAL A 67 -5.52 -12.81 24.82
C VAL A 67 -5.67 -12.54 26.32
N GLY A 68 -6.05 -13.54 27.10
CA GLY A 68 -6.25 -13.40 28.55
C GLY A 68 -4.96 -13.03 29.28
N SER A 69 -3.85 -13.72 28.95
CA SER A 69 -2.55 -13.43 29.54
C SER A 69 -2.07 -12.01 29.24
N ARG A 70 -2.31 -11.51 28.02
CA ARG A 70 -1.93 -10.16 27.59
C ARG A 70 -2.81 -9.08 28.19
N LEU A 71 -4.12 -9.32 28.17
CA LEU A 71 -5.12 -8.40 28.71
C LEU A 71 -4.82 -8.14 30.19
N PHE A 72 -4.69 -9.20 31.00
CA PHE A 72 -4.47 -9.09 32.44
C PHE A 72 -3.00 -9.00 32.87
N ARG A 73 -2.05 -9.00 31.93
CA ARG A 73 -0.59 -8.98 32.19
C ARG A 73 -0.12 -10.10 33.12
N VAL A 74 -0.66 -11.31 32.96
CA VAL A 74 -0.31 -12.50 33.75
C VAL A 74 0.30 -13.60 32.88
N ARG A 75 1.38 -14.24 33.34
CA ARG A 75 2.05 -15.31 32.57
C ARG A 75 1.16 -16.54 32.38
N THR A 76 0.40 -16.88 33.42
CA THR A 76 -0.53 -18.01 33.41
C THR A 76 -1.95 -17.47 33.56
N TYR A 77 -2.74 -17.57 32.49
CA TYR A 77 -4.13 -17.15 32.50
C TYR A 77 -5.03 -18.24 33.08
N HIS A 78 -5.99 -17.85 33.94
CA HIS A 78 -7.00 -18.73 34.49
C HIS A 78 -8.41 -18.22 34.15
N ALA A 79 -9.36 -19.13 33.90
CA ALA A 79 -10.74 -18.74 33.59
C ALA A 79 -11.43 -17.95 34.73
N ALA A 80 -10.90 -18.04 35.96
CA ALA A 80 -11.39 -17.32 37.13
C ALA A 80 -11.34 -15.78 36.98
N TYR A 81 -10.44 -15.24 36.14
CA TYR A 81 -10.40 -13.80 35.83
C TYR A 81 -11.69 -13.31 35.15
N LEU A 82 -12.44 -14.23 34.51
CA LEU A 82 -13.69 -13.95 33.82
C LEU A 82 -14.90 -14.60 34.53
N ARG A 83 -14.81 -14.86 35.84
CA ARG A 83 -15.88 -15.51 36.61
C ARG A 83 -17.15 -14.67 36.70
N ASN A 84 -17.02 -13.34 36.73
CA ASN A 84 -18.14 -12.40 36.91
C ASN A 84 -18.83 -12.01 35.59
N LEU A 85 -18.39 -12.57 34.44
CA LEU A 85 -19.02 -12.30 33.16
C LEU A 85 -20.47 -12.79 33.16
N ARG A 86 -21.38 -11.86 32.90
CA ARG A 86 -22.83 -12.08 32.80
C ARG A 86 -23.46 -11.33 31.62
N ILE A 87 -22.73 -10.40 31.02
CA ILE A 87 -23.12 -9.62 29.85
C ILE A 87 -22.24 -10.03 28.67
N PHE A 88 -22.85 -10.27 27.52
CA PHE A 88 -22.15 -10.31 26.24
C PHE A 88 -22.45 -9.02 25.48
N PRO A 89 -21.54 -8.03 25.46
CA PRO A 89 -21.76 -6.79 24.73
C PRO A 89 -21.72 -7.07 23.23
N ARG A 90 -22.84 -6.82 22.55
CA ARG A 90 -22.91 -6.79 21.09
C ARG A 90 -22.30 -5.49 20.60
N VAL A 91 -21.25 -5.63 19.80
CA VAL A 91 -20.48 -4.51 19.26
C VAL A 91 -20.77 -4.44 17.78
N THR A 92 -21.38 -3.34 17.34
CA THR A 92 -21.82 -3.17 15.96
C THR A 92 -21.11 -2.00 15.30
N PHE A 93 -20.49 -2.24 14.14
CA PHE A 93 -19.89 -1.20 13.31
C PHE A 93 -20.77 -0.92 12.10
N ARG A 94 -21.04 0.37 11.86
CA ARG A 94 -21.65 0.83 10.62
C ARG A 94 -20.54 1.11 9.61
N ALA A 95 -20.25 0.12 8.78
CA ALA A 95 -19.19 0.20 7.80
C ALA A 95 -19.64 0.99 6.58
N HIS A 96 -18.91 2.07 6.27
CA HIS A 96 -19.18 2.92 5.12
C HIS A 96 -18.22 2.57 3.99
N SER A 97 -18.77 2.41 2.80
CA SER A 97 -17.98 2.32 1.57
C SER A 97 -17.26 3.63 1.26
N GLY A 98 -16.21 3.57 0.48
CA GLY A 98 -15.51 4.75 0.00
C GLY A 98 -14.25 4.39 -0.78
N GLU A 99 -13.58 5.42 -1.25
CA GLU A 99 -12.33 5.33 -1.99
C GLU A 99 -11.21 5.97 -1.18
N TYR A 100 -10.03 5.37 -1.20
CA TYR A 100 -8.84 5.89 -0.54
C TYR A 100 -7.59 5.45 -1.28
N ARG A 101 -6.52 6.25 -1.16
CA ARG A 101 -5.20 5.92 -1.70
C ARG A 101 -4.32 5.32 -0.61
N ALA A 102 -3.67 4.20 -0.91
CA ALA A 102 -2.73 3.51 -0.02
C ALA A 102 -1.71 2.76 -0.86
N CYS A 103 -0.44 2.69 -0.43
CA CYS A 103 0.61 1.97 -1.15
C CYS A 103 0.63 2.27 -2.67
N ASP A 104 0.53 3.55 -3.03
CA ASP A 104 0.47 4.07 -4.41
C ASP A 104 -0.69 3.55 -5.28
N HIS A 105 -1.70 2.92 -4.69
CA HIS A 105 -2.89 2.41 -5.36
C HIS A 105 -4.17 3.07 -4.82
N ASN A 106 -5.16 3.28 -5.70
CA ASN A 106 -6.48 3.75 -5.33
C ASN A 106 -7.38 2.53 -5.04
N PHE A 107 -7.70 2.32 -3.76
CA PHE A 107 -8.59 1.27 -3.31
C PHE A 107 -10.03 1.78 -3.25
N ARG A 108 -10.96 0.90 -3.64
CA ARG A 108 -12.39 1.07 -3.40
C ARG A 108 -12.85 0.01 -2.41
N ALA A 109 -13.32 0.44 -1.25
CA ALA A 109 -13.82 -0.43 -0.21
C ALA A 109 -15.35 -0.41 -0.15
N GLY A 110 -15.95 -1.60 -0.13
CA GLY A 110 -17.39 -1.80 -0.10
C GLY A 110 -18.09 -1.58 -1.45
N ASN A 111 -19.33 -2.06 -1.55
CA ASN A 111 -20.10 -2.06 -2.80
C ASN A 111 -21.14 -0.93 -2.88
N GLY A 112 -20.96 0.15 -2.11
CA GLY A 112 -21.89 1.29 -2.06
C GLY A 112 -23.06 1.15 -1.06
N SER A 113 -23.27 -0.02 -0.47
CA SER A 113 -24.21 -0.23 0.63
C SER A 113 -23.52 -0.13 1.98
N ALA A 114 -24.17 0.48 2.97
CA ALA A 114 -23.72 0.41 4.35
C ALA A 114 -23.75 -1.05 4.81
N GLN A 115 -22.60 -1.59 5.21
CA GLN A 115 -22.50 -2.94 5.76
C GLN A 115 -22.53 -2.85 7.28
N VAL A 116 -23.38 -3.65 7.91
CA VAL A 116 -23.37 -3.79 9.37
C VAL A 116 -22.43 -4.93 9.71
N ILE A 117 -21.44 -4.65 10.56
CA ILE A 117 -20.49 -5.65 11.04
C ILE A 117 -20.74 -5.84 12.53
N GLU A 118 -21.21 -7.01 12.89
CA GLU A 118 -21.41 -7.40 14.29
C GLU A 118 -20.23 -8.25 14.75
N ALA A 119 -19.67 -7.88 15.89
CA ALA A 119 -18.54 -8.59 16.47
C ALA A 119 -18.99 -9.91 17.10
N ASP A 120 -18.29 -10.98 16.75
CA ASP A 120 -18.52 -12.32 17.28
C ASP A 120 -17.15 -13.03 17.49
N PRO A 121 -16.98 -13.87 18.53
CA PRO A 121 -15.72 -14.58 18.77
C PRO A 121 -15.25 -15.50 17.63
N ASP A 122 -16.17 -15.90 16.75
CA ASP A 122 -15.94 -16.75 15.58
C ASP A 122 -16.10 -15.98 14.26
N MET A 123 -16.21 -14.64 14.31
CA MET A 123 -16.24 -13.80 13.11
C MET A 123 -14.97 -13.97 12.27
N SER A 124 -15.12 -13.83 10.96
CA SER A 124 -13.95 -13.66 10.09
C SER A 124 -13.27 -12.32 10.39
N PRO A 125 -11.92 -12.24 10.29
CA PRO A 125 -11.21 -10.99 10.55
C PRO A 125 -11.75 -9.84 9.70
N VAL A 126 -12.14 -8.74 10.35
CA VAL A 126 -12.66 -7.55 9.66
C VAL A 126 -11.52 -6.63 9.24
N ALA A 127 -11.60 -6.08 8.02
CA ALA A 127 -10.66 -5.10 7.54
C ALA A 127 -10.73 -3.79 8.37
N PRO A 128 -9.60 -3.25 8.85
CA PRO A 128 -9.52 -2.01 9.61
C PRO A 128 -10.32 -0.82 9.04
N TYR A 129 -10.37 -0.67 7.71
CA TYR A 129 -11.15 0.37 7.05
C TYR A 129 -12.63 0.34 7.46
N PHE A 130 -13.24 -0.84 7.58
CA PHE A 130 -14.67 -0.97 7.88
C PHE A 130 -15.01 -0.73 9.35
N ILE A 131 -14.03 -0.82 10.25
CA ILE A 131 -14.18 -0.53 11.67
C ILE A 131 -13.56 0.82 12.07
N ARG A 132 -13.21 1.68 11.12
CA ARG A 132 -12.58 2.99 11.39
C ARG A 132 -13.44 3.95 12.21
N SER A 133 -14.75 3.74 12.22
CA SER A 133 -15.73 4.54 12.94
C SER A 133 -16.09 3.88 14.27
N LYS A 134 -16.39 4.71 15.28
CA LYS A 134 -16.80 4.25 16.62
C LYS A 134 -17.97 3.23 16.52
N PRO A 135 -17.91 2.10 17.24
CA PRO A 135 -19.01 1.14 17.27
C PRO A 135 -20.18 1.59 18.15
N GLU A 136 -21.31 0.91 17.95
CA GLU A 136 -22.48 0.95 18.82
C GLU A 136 -22.46 -0.26 19.75
N PHE A 137 -22.83 -0.06 21.02
CA PHE A 137 -22.89 -1.11 22.03
C PHE A 137 -24.34 -1.38 22.40
N THR A 138 -24.73 -2.66 22.40
CA THR A 138 -26.02 -3.11 22.91
C THR A 138 -25.85 -4.48 23.57
N TRP A 139 -26.78 -4.89 24.43
CA TRP A 139 -26.85 -6.27 24.92
C TRP A 139 -28.24 -6.57 25.47
N HIS A 140 -28.53 -7.86 25.64
CA HIS A 140 -29.78 -8.29 26.24
C HIS A 140 -29.89 -7.80 27.69
N GLY A 141 -30.98 -7.10 28.01
CA GLY A 141 -31.23 -6.58 29.35
C GLY A 141 -30.52 -5.26 29.67
N LEU A 142 -29.94 -4.57 28.68
CA LEU A 142 -29.47 -3.19 28.88
C LEU A 142 -30.65 -2.29 29.23
N ARG A 143 -30.61 -1.69 30.41
CA ARG A 143 -31.61 -0.72 30.86
C ARG A 143 -31.00 0.68 30.90
N TYR A 144 -31.83 1.71 30.71
CA TYR A 144 -31.39 3.11 30.65
C TYR A 144 -31.27 3.78 32.03
N ASP A 145 -31.54 3.04 33.12
CA ASP A 145 -31.38 3.44 34.51
C ASP A 145 -30.05 2.97 35.15
N GLU A 146 -29.31 2.10 34.47
CA GLU A 146 -27.98 1.64 34.90
C GLU A 146 -26.88 2.41 34.15
N GLU A 147 -25.75 2.65 34.82
CA GLU A 147 -24.57 3.26 34.18
C GLU A 147 -23.37 2.32 34.22
N PHE A 148 -22.67 2.21 33.09
CA PHE A 148 -21.53 1.34 32.87
C PHE A 148 -20.31 2.12 32.40
N THR A 149 -19.14 1.55 32.65
CA THR A 149 -17.89 1.95 32.00
C THR A 149 -17.52 0.93 30.93
N ILE A 150 -17.28 1.38 29.70
CA ILE A 150 -16.88 0.53 28.58
C ILE A 150 -15.49 0.95 28.11
N ALA A 151 -14.60 -0.03 27.93
CA ALA A 151 -13.29 0.19 27.32
C ALA A 151 -13.08 -0.75 26.14
N ILE A 152 -12.43 -0.26 25.08
CA ILE A 152 -11.92 -1.10 24.00
C ILE A 152 -10.40 -1.09 24.06
N ILE A 153 -9.79 -2.27 24.02
CA ILE A 153 -8.35 -2.46 24.21
C ILE A 153 -7.82 -3.29 23.04
N ASP A 154 -6.83 -2.80 22.32
CA ASP A 154 -6.04 -3.62 21.38
C ASP A 154 -5.08 -4.48 22.18
N VAL A 155 -5.37 -5.78 22.27
CA VAL A 155 -4.58 -6.71 23.10
C VAL A 155 -3.27 -7.11 22.43
N GLY A 156 -3.16 -6.98 21.10
CA GLY A 156 -1.90 -7.20 20.39
C GLY A 156 -0.85 -6.17 20.75
N PHE A 157 -1.25 -4.91 20.82
CA PHE A 157 -0.34 -3.79 21.10
C PHE A 157 -0.42 -3.25 22.53
N GLY A 158 -1.40 -3.70 23.31
CA GLY A 158 -1.62 -3.23 24.68
C GLY A 158 -2.09 -1.78 24.73
N SER A 159 -2.81 -1.30 23.72
CA SER A 159 -3.30 0.07 23.69
C SER A 159 -4.76 0.17 24.11
N LEU A 160 -5.10 1.26 24.80
CA LEU A 160 -6.47 1.68 25.01
C LEU A 160 -6.93 2.37 23.73
N ASN A 161 -8.02 1.87 23.14
CA ASN A 161 -8.57 2.33 21.87
C ASN A 161 -9.88 3.09 22.04
N TYR A 162 -10.56 2.94 23.17
CA TYR A 162 -11.76 3.73 23.50
C TYR A 162 -12.06 3.61 25.00
N LEU A 163 -12.53 4.68 25.62
CA LEU A 163 -13.00 4.66 27.01
C LEU A 163 -14.19 5.60 27.19
N VAL A 164 -15.29 5.07 27.70
CA VAL A 164 -16.51 5.82 28.05
C VAL A 164 -17.03 5.38 29.41
N THR A 165 -17.54 6.31 30.20
CA THR A 165 -18.24 6.07 31.47
C THR A 165 -19.63 6.67 31.43
N GLY A 166 -20.54 6.24 32.31
CA GLY A 166 -21.91 6.77 32.35
C GLY A 166 -22.82 6.21 31.24
N PHE A 167 -22.42 5.14 30.55
CA PHE A 167 -23.20 4.57 29.46
C PHE A 167 -24.37 3.70 29.97
N PRO A 168 -25.58 3.74 29.39
CA PRO A 168 -26.00 4.57 28.26
C PRO A 168 -26.61 5.92 28.66
N GLN A 169 -26.82 6.17 29.96
CA GLN A 169 -27.60 7.31 30.44
C GLN A 169 -26.94 8.67 30.17
N ASN A 170 -25.71 8.87 30.66
CA ASN A 170 -24.93 10.10 30.53
C ASN A 170 -23.49 9.79 30.06
N PRO A 171 -23.32 9.32 28.81
CA PRO A 171 -22.02 8.83 28.33
C PRO A 171 -21.00 9.97 28.24
N LYS A 172 -19.94 9.87 29.04
CA LYS A 172 -18.76 10.75 28.98
C LYS A 172 -17.58 10.00 28.37
N ILE A 173 -17.16 10.44 27.19
CA ILE A 173 -15.99 9.90 26.49
C ILE A 173 -14.73 10.42 27.18
N LEU A 174 -13.92 9.50 27.70
CA LEU A 174 -12.63 9.82 28.35
C LEU A 174 -11.45 9.58 27.41
N HIS A 175 -11.62 8.69 26.42
CA HIS A 175 -10.68 8.49 25.33
C HIS A 175 -11.45 8.19 24.04
N GLU A 176 -11.19 8.99 23.00
CA GLU A 176 -11.83 8.85 21.70
C GLU A 176 -11.50 7.54 21.02
N TYR A 177 -12.39 7.09 20.12
CA TYR A 177 -12.22 5.81 19.44
C TYR A 177 -11.08 5.87 18.41
N GLU A 178 -10.09 5.00 18.59
CA GLU A 178 -9.04 4.73 17.62
C GLU A 178 -9.17 3.28 17.11
N PRO A 179 -9.25 3.04 15.78
CA PRO A 179 -9.33 1.69 15.26
C PRO A 179 -8.00 0.93 15.42
N SER A 180 -8.05 -0.40 15.49
CA SER A 180 -6.84 -1.20 15.39
C SER A 180 -6.33 -1.17 13.95
N GLU A 181 -5.13 -0.65 13.76
CA GLU A 181 -4.45 -0.54 12.47
C GLU A 181 -3.50 -1.73 12.29
N ASN A 182 -4.06 -2.94 12.33
CA ASN A 182 -3.27 -4.15 12.13
C ASN A 182 -2.72 -4.19 10.69
N PHE A 183 -1.39 -4.19 10.58
CA PHE A 183 -0.67 -4.18 9.32
C PHE A 183 -0.19 -5.58 8.91
N ARG A 184 -0.50 -6.64 9.68
CA ARG A 184 -0.03 -8.02 9.45
C ARG A 184 -1.09 -8.88 8.77
N PRO A 185 -0.69 -9.90 8.00
CA PRO A 185 -1.64 -10.90 7.49
C PRO A 185 -2.41 -11.61 8.62
N GLU A 186 -1.75 -11.94 9.72
CA GLU A 186 -2.35 -12.58 10.88
C GLU A 186 -3.29 -11.62 11.65
N ALA A 187 -4.39 -12.16 12.15
CA ALA A 187 -5.41 -11.39 12.84
C ALA A 187 -4.93 -10.86 14.21
N ASN A 188 -5.48 -9.70 14.58
CA ASN A 188 -5.28 -9.02 15.85
C ASN A 188 -6.60 -8.89 16.62
N PRO A 189 -6.65 -9.21 17.93
CA PRO A 189 -7.85 -9.06 18.74
C PRO A 189 -7.95 -7.68 19.40
N MET A 190 -9.08 -7.00 19.21
CA MET A 190 -9.54 -5.94 20.11
C MET A 190 -10.55 -6.53 21.09
N VAL A 191 -10.41 -6.22 22.38
CA VAL A 191 -11.32 -6.67 23.43
C VAL A 191 -12.17 -5.49 23.89
N VAL A 192 -13.48 -5.71 23.95
CA VAL A 192 -14.43 -4.79 24.55
C VAL A 192 -14.75 -5.30 25.95
N VAL A 193 -14.48 -4.49 26.98
CA VAL A 193 -14.79 -4.80 28.37
C VAL A 193 -15.86 -3.86 28.90
N VAL A 194 -16.75 -4.40 29.75
CA VAL A 194 -17.83 -3.66 30.41
C VAL A 194 -17.68 -3.82 31.92
N PHE A 195 -17.55 -2.69 32.61
CA PHE A 195 -17.55 -2.61 34.07
C PHE A 195 -18.89 -2.07 34.56
N ARG A 196 -19.42 -2.69 35.63
CA ARG A 196 -20.71 -2.31 36.22
C ARG A 196 -20.70 -0.92 36.86
N LYS A 197 -19.54 -0.46 37.33
CA LYS A 197 -19.41 0.81 38.04
C LYS A 197 -19.12 1.94 37.06
N SER A 198 -19.87 3.02 37.18
CA SER A 198 -19.66 4.29 36.48
C SER A 198 -18.94 5.27 37.42
N ASN A 199 -17.90 5.93 36.92
CA ASN A 199 -17.22 6.98 37.67
C ASN A 199 -16.73 8.07 36.70
N PRO A 200 -17.16 9.34 36.84
CA PRO A 200 -16.72 10.41 35.93
C PRO A 200 -15.25 10.83 36.10
N SER A 201 -14.58 10.38 37.17
CA SER A 201 -13.18 10.68 37.51
C SER A 201 -12.33 9.40 37.53
N LEU A 202 -12.40 8.59 36.47
CA LEU A 202 -11.56 7.40 36.33
C LEU A 202 -10.07 7.77 36.20
N LYS A 203 -9.24 7.05 36.94
CA LYS A 203 -7.78 7.11 36.82
C LYS A 203 -7.36 6.11 35.74
N PHE A 204 -6.81 6.59 34.63
CA PHE A 204 -6.19 5.74 33.62
C PHE A 204 -4.83 6.29 33.22
N SER A 205 -3.92 5.37 32.90
CA SER A 205 -2.51 5.66 32.64
C SER A 205 -2.26 5.89 31.14
N ARG A 206 -1.05 5.55 30.66
CA ARG A 206 -0.63 5.72 29.26
C ARG A 206 -1.51 4.88 28.34
N THR A 207 -2.07 5.50 27.29
CA THR A 207 -2.93 4.80 26.31
C THR A 207 -2.16 3.77 25.47
N LYS A 208 -0.85 3.93 25.25
CA LYS A 208 -0.02 3.03 24.44
C LYS A 208 0.53 1.79 25.16
N ASP A 209 0.39 1.73 26.49
CA ASP A 209 0.75 0.57 27.30
C ASP A 209 -0.27 0.43 28.43
N PHE A 210 -1.52 0.29 28.02
CA PHE A 210 -2.64 0.16 28.92
C PHE A 210 -2.61 -1.20 29.61
N ASP A 211 -2.72 -1.17 30.94
CA ASP A 211 -2.80 -2.33 31.80
C ASP A 211 -4.17 -2.32 32.48
N ILE A 212 -5.04 -3.25 32.05
CA ILE A 212 -6.39 -3.36 32.60
C ILE A 212 -6.37 -3.76 34.08
N SER A 213 -5.38 -4.57 34.50
CA SER A 213 -5.30 -5.05 35.89
C SER A 213 -4.99 -3.88 36.80
N LYS A 214 -4.05 -3.01 36.40
CA LYS A 214 -3.79 -1.76 37.11
C LYS A 214 -4.98 -0.82 37.08
N PHE A 215 -5.63 -0.65 35.92
CA PHE A 215 -6.83 0.18 35.80
C PHE A 215 -7.96 -0.31 36.71
N MET A 216 -8.15 -1.62 36.83
CA MET A 216 -9.16 -2.20 37.71
C MET A 216 -8.84 -1.95 39.18
N LEU A 217 -7.56 -2.04 39.58
CA LEU A 217 -7.14 -1.74 40.95
C LEU A 217 -7.28 -0.25 41.28
N ASP A 218 -6.86 0.63 40.38
CA ASP A 218 -6.86 2.09 40.60
C ASP A 218 -8.28 2.69 40.70
N ASN A 219 -9.31 1.96 40.25
CA ASN A 219 -10.72 2.40 40.21
C ASN A 219 -11.69 1.50 40.98
N ASP A 220 -11.17 0.51 41.72
CA ASP A 220 -11.95 -0.50 42.46
C ASP A 220 -12.93 -1.29 41.58
N PHE A 221 -12.49 -1.74 40.39
CA PHE A 221 -13.28 -2.55 39.45
C PHE A 221 -13.00 -4.05 39.53
N ALA A 222 -12.25 -4.52 40.52
CA ALA A 222 -11.78 -5.91 40.59
C ALA A 222 -12.89 -6.96 40.39
N ASP A 223 -14.06 -6.74 41.00
CA ASP A 223 -15.23 -7.61 40.85
C ASP A 223 -16.29 -7.09 39.85
N ASP A 224 -16.06 -5.91 39.27
CA ASP A 224 -17.05 -5.21 38.42
C ASP A 224 -16.91 -5.52 36.93
N LEU A 225 -15.89 -6.27 36.50
CA LEU A 225 -15.79 -6.76 35.12
C LEU A 225 -16.93 -7.76 34.83
N VAL A 226 -17.99 -7.27 34.19
CA VAL A 226 -19.24 -8.01 34.00
C VAL A 226 -19.53 -8.38 32.55
N GLY A 227 -18.82 -7.79 31.59
CA GLY A 227 -18.98 -8.12 30.17
C GLY A 227 -17.68 -8.09 29.40
N LEU A 228 -17.58 -8.99 28.41
CA LEU A 228 -16.43 -9.09 27.51
C LEU A 228 -16.88 -9.56 26.12
N SER A 229 -16.40 -8.90 25.07
CA SER A 229 -16.53 -9.34 23.67
C SER A 229 -15.23 -9.11 22.90
N LEU A 230 -15.12 -9.71 21.72
CA LEU A 230 -13.93 -9.71 20.88
C LEU A 230 -14.31 -9.17 19.49
N VAL A 231 -13.50 -8.25 18.98
CA VAL A 231 -13.50 -7.86 17.57
C VAL A 231 -12.22 -8.42 16.96
N ILE A 232 -12.34 -9.32 15.99
CA ILE A 232 -11.20 -9.93 15.31
C ILE A 232 -10.84 -9.05 14.11
N VAL A 233 -9.69 -8.39 14.16
CA VAL A 233 -9.26 -7.42 13.16
C VAL A 233 -8.22 -8.05 12.24
N GLY A 234 -8.49 -8.05 10.93
CA GLY A 234 -7.58 -8.49 9.88
C GLY A 234 -6.59 -7.38 9.51
N SER A 235 -6.15 -7.35 8.26
CA SER A 235 -5.33 -6.27 7.72
C SER A 235 -5.88 -5.85 6.36
N ASP A 236 -5.64 -4.59 6.02
CA ASP A 236 -5.95 -4.01 4.72
C ASP A 236 -4.93 -2.94 4.36
N ALA A 237 -5.01 -2.44 3.13
CA ALA A 237 -4.12 -1.39 2.66
C ALA A 237 -4.27 -0.08 3.47
N PHE A 238 -5.45 0.17 4.05
CA PHE A 238 -5.70 1.37 4.86
C PHE A 238 -4.85 1.36 6.14
N ALA A 239 -4.85 0.26 6.89
CA ALA A 239 -4.03 0.12 8.09
C ALA A 239 -2.53 0.14 7.76
N ILE A 240 -2.12 -0.56 6.70
CA ILE A 240 -0.70 -0.58 6.27
C ILE A 240 -0.22 0.83 5.94
N GLU A 241 -0.99 1.61 5.16
CA GLU A 241 -0.61 2.97 4.79
C GLU A 241 -0.55 3.89 6.02
N ARG A 242 -1.49 3.79 6.96
CA ARG A 242 -1.44 4.62 8.18
C ARG A 242 -0.20 4.36 9.02
N GLN A 243 0.24 3.11 9.12
CA GLN A 243 1.49 2.75 9.82
C GLN A 243 2.73 3.26 9.07
N ARG A 244 2.71 3.18 7.73
CA ARG A 244 3.77 3.70 6.85
C ARG A 244 3.90 5.22 6.98
N LEU A 245 2.79 5.96 6.92
CA LEU A 245 2.76 7.42 7.08
C LEU A 245 3.23 7.89 8.46
N ARG A 246 3.05 7.05 9.50
CA ARG A 246 3.57 7.30 10.85
C ARG A 246 5.05 6.96 11.00
N GLY A 247 5.69 6.38 9.98
CA GLY A 247 7.08 5.95 10.05
C GLY A 247 7.31 4.74 10.97
N ILE A 248 6.29 3.91 11.21
CA ILE A 248 6.37 2.77 12.15
C ILE A 248 6.80 1.50 11.42
N VAL A 249 6.03 1.09 10.41
CA VAL A 249 6.28 -0.12 9.59
C VAL A 249 5.75 0.13 8.19
N ASP A 250 6.51 -0.28 7.16
CA ASP A 250 6.01 -0.40 5.78
C ASP A 250 5.80 -1.87 5.43
N ASN A 251 4.53 -2.29 5.31
CA ASN A 251 4.15 -3.63 4.87
C ASN A 251 3.43 -3.64 3.51
N CYS A 252 3.61 -2.61 2.67
CA CYS A 252 2.93 -2.51 1.36
C CYS A 252 3.30 -3.69 0.43
N HIS A 253 4.51 -4.22 0.54
CA HIS A 253 4.95 -5.39 -0.23
C HIS A 253 4.12 -6.66 0.05
N SER A 254 3.47 -6.78 1.21
CA SER A 254 2.56 -7.91 1.49
C SER A 254 1.35 -7.94 0.55
N LEU A 255 0.83 -6.76 0.18
CA LEU A 255 -0.25 -6.62 -0.81
C LEU A 255 0.21 -7.10 -2.19
N LEU A 256 1.46 -6.77 -2.54
CA LEU A 256 2.09 -7.21 -3.79
C LEU A 256 2.26 -8.73 -3.83
N ARG A 257 2.79 -9.34 -2.75
CA ARG A 257 2.93 -10.79 -2.62
C ARG A 257 1.57 -11.47 -2.79
N SER A 258 0.52 -10.94 -2.14
CA SER A 258 -0.85 -11.45 -2.24
C SER A 258 -1.42 -11.36 -3.66
N LYS A 259 -1.13 -10.26 -4.39
CA LYS A 259 -1.54 -10.11 -5.79
C LYS A 259 -0.81 -11.09 -6.70
N LEU A 260 0.52 -11.19 -6.59
CA LEU A 260 1.34 -12.06 -7.44
C LEU A 260 1.02 -13.55 -7.25
N ARG A 261 0.70 -13.97 -6.03
CA ARG A 261 0.26 -15.36 -5.75
C ARG A 261 -1.08 -15.71 -6.41
N ARG A 262 -1.99 -14.73 -6.55
CA ARG A 262 -3.34 -14.95 -7.08
C ARG A 262 -3.43 -14.70 -8.59
N HIS A 263 -2.79 -13.64 -9.08
CA HIS A 263 -2.90 -13.15 -10.45
C HIS A 263 -1.56 -12.57 -10.92
N PRO A 264 -0.56 -13.42 -11.23
CA PRO A 264 0.70 -12.94 -11.79
C PRO A 264 0.47 -12.37 -13.21
N PRO A 265 0.96 -11.16 -13.53
CA PRO A 265 0.70 -10.53 -14.83
C PRO A 265 1.55 -11.11 -15.96
N SER A 266 2.62 -11.85 -15.64
CA SER A 266 3.43 -12.58 -16.63
C SER A 266 4.08 -13.82 -16.01
N SER A 267 4.54 -14.73 -16.86
CA SER A 267 5.25 -15.95 -16.45
C SER A 267 6.54 -15.64 -15.68
N LEU A 268 7.29 -14.61 -16.09
CA LEU A 268 8.50 -14.15 -15.38
C LEU A 268 8.19 -13.80 -13.92
N LEU A 269 7.07 -13.13 -13.67
CA LEU A 269 6.70 -12.70 -12.32
C LEU A 269 6.12 -13.84 -11.47
N SER A 270 5.61 -14.90 -12.09
CA SER A 270 5.07 -16.07 -11.39
C SER A 270 6.14 -16.95 -10.71
N GLN A 271 7.39 -16.88 -11.17
CA GLN A 271 8.49 -17.74 -10.69
C GLN A 271 9.38 -17.05 -9.64
N LEU A 272 8.99 -15.86 -9.18
CA LEU A 272 9.82 -15.09 -8.26
C LEU A 272 9.80 -15.67 -6.84
N PRO A 273 10.92 -15.60 -6.11
CA PRO A 273 10.95 -15.94 -4.69
C PRO A 273 10.25 -14.83 -3.89
N LEU A 274 8.91 -14.87 -3.85
CA LEU A 274 8.09 -13.83 -3.23
C LEU A 274 8.38 -13.64 -1.74
N ASP A 275 8.98 -14.63 -1.07
CA ASP A 275 9.33 -14.56 0.35
C ASP A 275 10.57 -13.71 0.63
N GLU A 276 11.33 -13.34 -0.40
CA GLU A 276 12.45 -12.38 -0.25
C GLU A 276 11.96 -10.91 -0.22
N LEU A 277 10.77 -10.64 -0.77
CA LEU A 277 10.19 -9.30 -0.84
C LEU A 277 9.91 -8.76 0.57
N ASN A 278 10.55 -7.64 0.90
CA ASN A 278 10.45 -7.00 2.22
C ASN A 278 10.49 -5.47 2.16
N SER A 279 10.36 -4.89 0.97
CA SER A 279 10.39 -3.44 0.73
C SER A 279 9.44 -3.07 -0.40
N TRP A 280 8.97 -1.82 -0.39
CA TRP A 280 8.11 -1.26 -1.44
C TRP A 280 8.92 -0.37 -2.39
N LEU A 281 8.62 -0.43 -3.68
CA LEU A 281 9.26 0.39 -4.71
C LEU A 281 8.24 1.39 -5.27
N THR A 282 8.45 2.67 -5.01
CA THR A 282 7.67 3.74 -5.62
C THR A 282 8.35 4.13 -6.93
N VAL A 283 7.59 4.05 -8.03
CA VAL A 283 8.08 4.41 -9.36
C VAL A 283 7.15 5.45 -9.97
N SER A 284 7.69 6.54 -10.48
CA SER A 284 6.89 7.60 -11.11
C SER A 284 7.53 8.13 -12.39
N VAL A 285 6.68 8.67 -13.26
CA VAL A 285 7.07 9.24 -14.55
C VAL A 285 6.35 10.56 -14.79
N GLU A 286 7.02 11.48 -15.47
CA GLU A 286 6.44 12.74 -15.89
C GLU A 286 5.78 12.56 -17.26
N GLN A 287 4.44 12.61 -17.27
CA GLN A 287 3.68 12.67 -18.50
C GLN A 287 3.76 14.09 -19.08
N PRO A 288 4.27 14.29 -20.31
CA PRO A 288 4.35 15.61 -20.91
C PRO A 288 2.97 16.12 -21.34
N ALA A 289 2.79 17.45 -21.32
CA ALA A 289 1.64 18.09 -21.94
C ALA A 289 1.73 17.99 -23.47
N LEU A 290 0.60 17.75 -24.12
CA LEU A 290 0.50 17.60 -25.57
C LEU A 290 -0.81 18.24 -26.08
N ASP A 291 -0.73 19.08 -27.11
CA ASP A 291 -1.90 19.53 -27.89
C ASP A 291 -1.50 19.47 -29.37
N VAL A 292 -1.82 18.35 -30.03
CA VAL A 292 -1.37 18.07 -31.40
C VAL A 292 -2.44 17.33 -32.19
N ASN A 293 -2.37 17.43 -33.51
CA ASN A 293 -3.17 16.60 -34.40
C ASN A 293 -2.30 15.48 -34.97
N VAL A 294 -2.69 14.22 -34.72
CA VAL A 294 -2.03 13.02 -35.25
C VAL A 294 -3.08 12.04 -35.73
N CYS A 295 -2.85 11.41 -36.88
CA CYS A 295 -3.80 10.47 -37.49
C CYS A 295 -5.24 11.00 -37.55
N CYS A 296 -5.41 12.28 -37.91
CA CYS A 296 -6.72 12.96 -37.99
C CYS A 296 -7.47 13.12 -36.65
N GLN A 297 -6.81 12.89 -35.51
CA GLN A 297 -7.38 13.14 -34.18
C GLN A 297 -6.61 14.25 -33.48
N ARG A 298 -7.36 15.15 -32.83
CA ARG A 298 -6.78 16.13 -31.91
C ARG A 298 -6.56 15.46 -30.55
N LEU A 299 -5.30 15.34 -30.16
CA LEU A 299 -4.92 14.85 -28.84
C LEU A 299 -4.64 16.04 -27.94
N ARG A 300 -5.30 16.07 -26.78
CA ARG A 300 -5.02 17.04 -25.72
C ARG A 300 -4.75 16.31 -24.42
N GLN A 301 -3.57 16.50 -23.87
CA GLN A 301 -3.08 15.85 -22.67
C GLN A 301 -2.42 16.88 -21.76
N ASN A 302 -2.75 16.84 -20.47
CA ASN A 302 -2.13 17.70 -19.48
C ASN A 302 -0.84 17.06 -18.96
N ARG A 303 0.06 17.91 -18.47
CA ARG A 303 1.24 17.46 -17.74
C ARG A 303 0.82 16.88 -16.39
N GLU A 304 1.29 15.69 -16.06
CA GLU A 304 0.95 15.00 -14.81
C GLU A 304 2.07 14.05 -14.39
N THR A 305 2.27 13.86 -13.09
CA THR A 305 3.15 12.80 -12.57
C THR A 305 2.34 11.52 -12.38
N VAL A 306 2.66 10.48 -13.14
CA VAL A 306 1.98 9.19 -13.09
C VAL A 306 2.81 8.20 -12.26
N PHE A 307 2.20 7.59 -11.25
CA PHE A 307 2.83 6.55 -10.43
C PHE A 307 2.53 5.17 -11.00
N PHE A 308 3.50 4.27 -10.95
CA PHE A 308 3.27 2.89 -11.30
C PHE A 308 2.36 2.27 -10.24
N ASP A 309 1.32 1.60 -10.71
CA ASP A 309 0.34 0.95 -9.86
C ASP A 309 0.38 -0.56 -10.08
N PRO A 310 1.33 -1.26 -9.43
CA PRO A 310 1.42 -2.70 -9.57
C PRO A 310 0.25 -3.42 -8.86
N LEU A 311 -0.56 -2.75 -8.04
CA LEU A 311 -1.74 -3.36 -7.41
C LEU A 311 -2.99 -3.24 -8.30
N GLY A 312 -3.03 -2.25 -9.18
CA GLY A 312 -4.06 -2.06 -10.22
C GLY A 312 -3.70 -2.63 -11.59
N ALA A 313 -4.42 -2.15 -12.60
CA ALA A 313 -4.23 -2.49 -14.01
C ALA A 313 -3.92 -1.22 -14.84
N LEU A 314 -3.19 -0.27 -14.24
CA LEU A 314 -2.86 0.99 -14.89
C LEU A 314 -1.96 0.75 -16.11
N THR A 315 -2.40 1.29 -17.25
CA THR A 315 -1.59 1.37 -18.47
C THR A 315 -1.03 2.77 -18.63
N VAL A 316 0.21 2.89 -19.05
CA VAL A 316 0.90 4.17 -19.25
C VAL A 316 1.30 4.30 -20.72
N SER A 317 1.16 5.50 -21.28
CA SER A 317 1.65 5.81 -22.62
C SER A 317 3.17 5.62 -22.70
N ALA A 318 3.65 4.94 -23.73
CA ALA A 318 5.09 4.85 -24.00
C ALA A 318 5.75 6.22 -24.20
N LEU A 319 4.98 7.28 -24.53
CA LEU A 319 5.45 8.65 -24.58
C LEU A 319 6.02 9.12 -23.24
N SER A 320 5.34 8.80 -22.14
CA SER A 320 5.75 9.17 -20.77
C SER A 320 6.97 8.37 -20.29
N LEU A 321 7.36 7.33 -21.03
CA LEU A 321 8.44 6.39 -20.70
C LEU A 321 9.67 6.56 -21.61
N LEU A 322 9.75 7.64 -22.37
CA LEU A 322 10.93 7.98 -23.17
C LEU A 322 12.15 8.30 -22.31
N ASN A 323 11.92 8.87 -21.13
CA ASN A 323 12.94 9.15 -20.13
C ASN A 323 12.89 8.08 -19.02
N PRO A 324 14.02 7.83 -18.33
CA PRO A 324 14.03 6.89 -17.21
C PRO A 324 13.05 7.34 -16.11
N PRO A 325 12.29 6.41 -15.51
CA PRO A 325 11.39 6.73 -14.42
C PRO A 325 12.17 7.13 -13.16
N SER A 326 11.54 7.94 -12.30
CA SER A 326 12.03 8.15 -10.94
C SER A 326 11.71 6.91 -10.11
N VAL A 327 12.72 6.38 -9.42
CA VAL A 327 12.62 5.17 -8.61
C VAL A 327 13.15 5.48 -7.22
N ASN A 328 12.30 5.26 -6.22
CA ASN A 328 12.72 5.35 -4.82
C ASN A 328 12.13 4.21 -3.98
N SER A 329 12.79 3.90 -2.88
CA SER A 329 12.35 2.91 -1.89
C SER A 329 12.80 3.38 -0.52
N ALA A 330 11.86 3.87 0.29
CA ALA A 330 12.10 4.19 1.69
C ALA A 330 11.85 2.94 2.53
N ARG A 331 12.91 2.32 3.05
CA ARG A 331 12.77 1.27 4.06
C ARG A 331 12.64 1.94 5.42
N ILE A 332 11.52 1.71 6.12
CA ILE A 332 11.39 2.10 7.52
C ILE A 332 12.13 1.05 8.36
N PRO A 333 13.28 1.39 9.00
CA PRO A 333 13.99 0.44 9.82
C PRO A 333 13.15 0.11 11.04
N ILE A 334 12.77 -1.15 11.17
CA ILE A 334 12.09 -1.65 12.35
C ILE A 334 13.16 -1.83 13.43
N PRO A 335 13.04 -1.20 14.61
CA PRO A 335 13.98 -1.43 15.70
C PRO A 335 13.92 -2.91 16.09
N THR A 336 14.93 -3.68 15.70
CA THR A 336 15.06 -5.08 16.07
C THR A 336 15.51 -5.16 17.52
N THR A 337 14.72 -5.80 18.36
CA THR A 337 14.96 -5.96 19.79
C THR A 337 15.90 -7.14 20.10
N SER A 338 16.48 -7.77 19.09
CA SER A 338 17.41 -8.88 19.25
C SER A 338 18.83 -8.37 19.55
N TYR A 339 19.18 -8.32 20.84
CA TYR A 339 20.56 -8.37 21.37
C TYR A 339 21.59 -7.48 20.65
N VAL A 340 21.51 -6.17 20.86
CA VAL A 340 22.71 -5.33 20.72
C VAL A 340 23.36 -5.25 22.09
N ASN A 341 24.47 -5.96 22.25
CA ASN A 341 25.35 -5.87 23.42
C ASN A 341 25.62 -4.39 23.75
N TYR A 342 25.07 -3.94 24.87
CA TYR A 342 25.05 -2.55 25.35
C TYR A 342 26.44 -1.98 25.69
N HIS A 343 27.51 -2.75 25.51
CA HIS A 343 28.88 -2.32 25.78
C HIS A 343 29.67 -1.80 24.58
N ARG A 344 29.03 -1.53 23.42
CA ARG A 344 29.73 -0.90 22.27
C ARG A 344 29.01 0.23 21.54
N GLN A 345 27.91 0.78 22.07
CA GLN A 345 27.22 1.89 21.41
C GLN A 345 27.00 3.07 22.34
N ALA A 346 28.10 3.68 22.77
CA ALA A 346 28.11 5.11 23.06
C ALA A 346 28.41 5.84 21.74
N ARG A 347 27.41 6.57 21.21
CA ARG A 347 27.51 7.55 20.09
C ARG A 347 27.64 7.04 18.64
N THR A 348 26.70 6.22 18.17
CA THR A 348 26.47 6.03 16.71
C THR A 348 24.98 5.87 16.35
N HIS A 349 24.19 6.95 16.49
CA HIS A 349 23.06 7.16 15.57
C HIS A 349 23.68 7.69 14.26
N ILE A 350 23.32 7.09 13.11
CA ILE A 350 23.98 7.21 11.78
C ILE A 350 25.18 6.26 11.60
N ALA A 351 24.97 4.97 11.82
CA ALA A 351 25.63 3.96 10.99
C ALA A 351 24.55 3.42 10.06
N LEU A 352 24.39 4.09 8.91
CA LEU A 352 23.78 3.49 7.73
C LEU A 352 24.44 2.13 7.56
N ILE A 353 23.65 1.06 7.52
CA ILE A 353 24.14 -0.17 6.92
C ILE A 353 24.50 0.24 5.49
N ASP A 354 25.74 0.02 5.05
CA ASP A 354 26.20 0.23 3.66
C ASP A 354 25.52 -0.78 2.71
N ASP A 355 24.19 -0.89 2.81
CA ASP A 355 23.37 -1.68 1.92
C ASP A 355 23.45 -1.04 0.55
N MET A 356 24.03 -1.79 -0.39
CA MET A 356 24.05 -1.45 -1.80
C MET A 356 22.94 -2.20 -2.52
N TYR A 357 22.36 -1.55 -3.53
CA TYR A 357 21.25 -2.09 -4.29
C TYR A 357 21.54 -2.08 -5.80
N SER A 358 21.01 -3.08 -6.49
CA SER A 358 20.92 -3.09 -7.95
C SER A 358 19.48 -2.88 -8.40
N LEU A 359 19.26 -1.99 -9.35
CA LEU A 359 18.00 -1.80 -10.06
C LEU A 359 18.09 -2.42 -11.45
N VAL A 360 17.16 -3.33 -11.76
CA VAL A 360 17.07 -4.03 -13.04
C VAL A 360 15.70 -3.80 -13.65
N ALA A 361 15.61 -3.26 -14.87
CA ALA A 361 14.36 -3.13 -15.60
C ALA A 361 14.32 -4.06 -16.81
N LEU A 362 13.26 -4.85 -16.94
CA LEU A 362 13.08 -5.84 -17.99
C LEU A 362 11.73 -5.69 -18.71
N ASP A 363 11.69 -6.07 -19.99
CA ASP A 363 10.44 -6.49 -20.63
C ASP A 363 10.00 -7.81 -20.00
N ALA A 364 8.83 -7.85 -19.35
CA ALA A 364 8.37 -9.01 -18.61
C ALA A 364 7.82 -10.14 -19.50
N THR A 365 7.74 -9.90 -20.82
CA THR A 365 7.35 -10.87 -21.86
C THR A 365 8.58 -11.51 -22.49
N THR A 366 9.55 -10.69 -22.91
CA THR A 366 10.73 -11.18 -23.63
C THR A 366 11.98 -11.33 -22.74
N SER A 367 11.91 -10.92 -21.46
CA SER A 367 13.05 -10.85 -20.53
C SER A 367 14.22 -9.99 -21.01
N ARG A 368 13.97 -9.07 -21.95
CA ARG A 368 15.01 -8.17 -22.49
C ARG A 368 15.41 -7.13 -21.46
N LEU A 369 16.70 -6.84 -21.35
CA LEU A 369 17.23 -5.81 -20.44
C LEU A 369 17.05 -4.38 -20.98
N HIS A 370 16.28 -3.58 -20.25
CA HIS A 370 16.06 -2.16 -20.54
C HIS A 370 16.96 -1.24 -19.73
N TRP A 371 17.22 -1.55 -18.46
CA TRP A 371 18.02 -0.69 -17.58
C TRP A 371 18.71 -1.52 -16.50
N LEU A 372 19.98 -1.21 -16.21
CA LEU A 372 20.74 -1.82 -15.12
C LEU A 372 21.60 -0.74 -14.44
N VAL A 373 21.31 -0.51 -13.17
CA VAL A 373 22.11 0.34 -12.28
C VAL A 373 22.52 -0.51 -11.08
N VAL A 374 23.79 -0.47 -10.71
CA VAL A 374 24.33 -1.19 -9.56
C VAL A 374 24.94 -0.21 -8.56
N ASP A 375 25.24 -0.69 -7.37
CA ASP A 375 25.90 0.08 -6.31
C ASP A 375 25.12 1.34 -5.92
N ILE A 376 23.79 1.28 -5.95
CA ILE A 376 22.91 2.33 -5.44
C ILE A 376 22.95 2.27 -3.92
N THR A 377 23.35 3.34 -3.25
CA THR A 377 23.35 3.37 -1.77
C THR A 377 21.93 3.49 -1.22
N ALA A 378 21.71 3.01 0.01
CA ALA A 378 20.41 3.15 0.68
C ALA A 378 19.94 4.62 0.78
N GLN A 379 20.86 5.55 1.02
CA GLN A 379 20.57 6.98 1.10
C GLN A 379 20.15 7.55 -0.26
N GLU A 380 20.86 7.19 -1.32
CA GLU A 380 20.47 7.59 -2.67
C GLU A 380 19.10 7.02 -2.99
N LEU A 381 18.88 5.71 -2.82
CA LEU A 381 17.63 5.02 -3.12
C LEU A 381 16.39 5.64 -2.44
N ALA A 382 16.54 6.30 -1.30
CA ALA A 382 15.45 7.02 -0.65
C ALA A 382 14.98 8.27 -1.42
N SER A 383 15.82 8.82 -2.29
CA SER A 383 15.58 10.06 -3.06
C SER A 383 15.66 9.88 -4.58
N ALA A 384 16.58 9.06 -5.07
CA ALA A 384 16.84 8.77 -6.48
C ALA A 384 17.61 7.45 -6.65
N SER A 385 17.51 6.81 -7.80
CA SER A 385 18.29 5.62 -8.14
C SER A 385 19.68 5.97 -8.68
N ASN A 386 20.47 6.76 -7.94
CA ASN A 386 21.82 7.14 -8.33
C ASN A 386 22.80 6.01 -7.99
N GLY A 387 23.57 5.57 -8.97
CA GLY A 387 24.53 4.48 -8.85
C GLY A 387 25.30 4.29 -10.15
N ILE A 388 26.03 3.19 -10.28
CA ILE A 388 26.82 2.89 -11.49
C ILE A 388 25.91 2.28 -12.56
N THR A 389 25.66 3.02 -13.64
CA THR A 389 24.87 2.54 -14.77
C THR A 389 25.66 1.55 -15.61
N LYS A 390 25.29 0.27 -15.56
CA LYS A 390 25.90 -0.80 -16.40
C LYS A 390 25.14 -0.99 -17.71
N ALA A 391 23.83 -0.75 -17.75
CA ALA A 391 23.06 -0.72 -19.00
C ALA A 391 22.23 0.56 -19.04
N LYS A 392 22.50 1.46 -19.99
CA LYS A 392 21.72 2.70 -20.16
C LYS A 392 20.24 2.40 -20.42
N TYR A 393 19.36 3.29 -19.95
CA TYR A 393 17.92 3.15 -20.08
C TYR A 393 17.49 3.08 -21.55
N LEU A 394 16.71 2.05 -21.87
CA LEU A 394 15.94 1.94 -23.11
C LEU A 394 14.46 2.17 -22.79
N PRO A 395 13.76 3.06 -23.52
CA PRO A 395 12.35 3.34 -23.29
C PRO A 395 11.49 2.08 -23.22
N PHE A 396 10.54 2.06 -22.28
CA PHE A 396 9.51 1.04 -22.21
C PHE A 396 8.47 1.30 -23.31
N ALA A 397 8.77 0.82 -24.51
CA ALA A 397 7.93 0.98 -25.69
C ALA A 397 7.75 -0.38 -26.37
N PRO A 398 6.50 -0.83 -26.57
CA PRO A 398 6.21 -1.99 -27.41
C PRO A 398 6.71 -1.76 -28.84
N SER A 399 7.03 -2.82 -29.58
CA SER A 399 7.54 -2.71 -30.95
C SER A 399 6.44 -2.49 -32.00
N LYS A 400 5.18 -2.79 -31.67
CA LYS A 400 4.05 -2.74 -32.60
C LYS A 400 3.05 -1.67 -32.19
N PRO A 401 2.53 -0.85 -33.13
CA PRO A 401 1.44 0.07 -32.86
C PRO A 401 0.20 -0.63 -32.30
N ALA A 402 -0.53 0.07 -31.44
CA ALA A 402 -1.74 -0.41 -30.76
C ALA A 402 -1.55 -1.68 -29.91
N THR A 403 -0.30 -1.98 -29.50
CA THR A 403 0.00 -3.06 -28.56
C THR A 403 0.50 -2.52 -27.23
N CYS A 404 0.34 -3.31 -26.18
CA CYS A 404 0.84 -3.00 -24.85
C CYS A 404 1.70 -4.17 -24.34
N SER A 405 2.77 -3.84 -23.63
CA SER A 405 3.68 -4.82 -23.05
C SER A 405 3.94 -4.51 -21.56
N PRO A 406 4.02 -5.54 -20.70
CA PRO A 406 4.39 -5.37 -19.30
C PRO A 406 5.91 -5.19 -19.16
N PHE A 407 6.30 -4.18 -18.37
CA PHE A 407 7.69 -3.92 -17.98
C PHE A 407 7.83 -3.97 -16.47
N ALA A 408 8.86 -4.63 -15.96
CA ALA A 408 9.08 -4.86 -14.54
C ALA A 408 10.42 -4.29 -14.08
N LEU A 409 10.41 -3.67 -12.90
CA LEU A 409 11.58 -3.15 -12.21
C LEU A 409 11.83 -3.97 -10.95
N PHE A 410 13.01 -4.54 -10.85
CA PHE A 410 13.46 -5.35 -9.73
C PHE A 410 14.52 -4.61 -8.95
N LEU A 411 14.33 -4.54 -7.63
CA LEU A 411 15.33 -4.02 -6.72
C LEU A 411 15.95 -5.20 -5.96
N PHE A 412 17.27 -5.34 -6.08
CA PHE A 412 18.04 -6.37 -5.39
C PHE A 412 18.97 -5.76 -4.35
N SER A 413 19.11 -6.38 -3.18
CA SER A 413 20.21 -6.07 -2.27
C SER A 413 21.47 -6.82 -2.69
N GLN A 414 22.60 -6.13 -2.65
CA GLN A 414 23.91 -6.65 -3.02
C GLN A 414 24.72 -7.04 -1.78
N PRO A 415 25.44 -8.18 -1.79
CA PRO A 415 26.37 -8.54 -0.73
C PRO A 415 27.69 -7.75 -0.80
N SER A 416 28.03 -7.23 -1.97
CA SER A 416 29.26 -6.46 -2.25
C SER A 416 29.03 -5.52 -3.42
N SER A 417 29.99 -4.63 -3.70
CA SER A 417 29.95 -3.80 -4.91
C SER A 417 29.99 -4.70 -6.16
N LEU A 418 29.27 -4.26 -7.19
CA LEU A 418 29.17 -4.90 -8.50
C LEU A 418 29.79 -4.06 -9.60
N ASP A 419 30.73 -3.16 -9.28
CA ASP A 419 31.42 -2.37 -10.30
C ASP A 419 32.18 -3.26 -11.31
N MET A 420 32.56 -4.48 -10.90
CA MET A 420 33.15 -5.48 -11.80
C MET A 420 32.20 -6.01 -12.90
N VAL A 421 30.89 -5.74 -12.82
CA VAL A 421 29.94 -6.11 -13.89
C VAL A 421 30.28 -5.28 -15.14
N PRO A 422 30.48 -5.91 -16.31
CA PRO A 422 30.77 -5.18 -17.54
C PRO A 422 29.56 -4.36 -17.99
N SER A 423 29.83 -3.21 -18.61
CA SER A 423 28.79 -2.39 -19.22
C SER A 423 28.20 -3.10 -20.45
N PHE A 424 26.88 -3.00 -20.58
CA PHE A 424 26.12 -3.47 -21.72
C PHE A 424 26.15 -2.41 -22.84
N CYS A 425 25.88 -2.86 -24.06
CA CYS A 425 25.66 -2.00 -25.22
C CYS A 425 24.64 -0.87 -24.94
N GLU A 426 24.82 0.29 -25.57
CA GLU A 426 23.94 1.45 -25.36
C GLU A 426 22.55 1.27 -25.96
N LYS A 427 22.47 0.57 -27.11
CA LYS A 427 21.23 0.28 -27.84
C LYS A 427 20.80 -1.16 -27.61
N GLN A 428 19.82 -1.61 -28.38
CA GLN A 428 19.44 -3.02 -28.41
C GLN A 428 20.58 -3.88 -29.02
N CYS A 429 20.94 -4.96 -28.33
CA CYS A 429 21.94 -5.93 -28.79
C CYS A 429 21.70 -7.31 -28.15
N ASP A 430 22.34 -8.34 -28.69
CA ASP A 430 22.21 -9.74 -28.25
C ASP A 430 22.44 -9.95 -26.74
N GLN A 431 23.37 -9.21 -26.13
CA GLN A 431 23.65 -9.32 -24.69
C GLN A 431 22.44 -8.92 -23.83
N ARG A 432 21.68 -7.89 -24.26
CA ARG A 432 20.46 -7.45 -23.57
C ARG A 432 19.29 -8.40 -23.83
N GLU A 433 19.22 -9.01 -25.01
CA GLU A 433 18.17 -9.97 -25.36
C GLU A 433 18.32 -11.32 -24.65
N ARG A 434 19.56 -11.74 -24.40
CA ARG A 434 19.89 -12.98 -23.68
C ARG A 434 20.05 -12.77 -22.17
N PHE A 435 19.70 -11.60 -21.64
CA PHE A 435 19.82 -11.33 -20.21
C PHE A 435 18.91 -12.25 -19.40
N ARG A 436 19.46 -12.84 -18.34
CA ARG A 436 18.79 -13.82 -17.48
C ARG A 436 18.89 -13.36 -16.04
N ILE A 437 17.77 -12.86 -15.51
CA ILE A 437 17.72 -12.27 -14.16
C ILE A 437 18.02 -13.29 -13.06
N ASP A 438 17.61 -14.54 -13.26
CA ASP A 438 17.89 -15.68 -12.39
C ASP A 438 19.40 -15.97 -12.31
N LEU A 439 20.08 -16.02 -13.46
CA LEU A 439 21.53 -16.21 -13.51
C LEU A 439 22.28 -15.01 -12.94
N PHE A 440 21.81 -13.78 -13.21
CA PHE A 440 22.37 -12.56 -12.63
C PHE A 440 22.26 -12.58 -11.10
N LYS A 441 21.08 -12.90 -10.56
CA LYS A 441 20.84 -13.04 -9.13
C LYS A 441 21.77 -14.07 -8.50
N GLN A 442 21.86 -15.27 -9.09
CA GLN A 442 22.67 -16.36 -8.56
C GLN A 442 24.16 -16.03 -8.60
N ARG A 443 24.67 -15.51 -9.73
CA ARG A 443 26.09 -15.23 -9.93
C ARG A 443 26.64 -14.22 -8.94
N TYR A 444 25.84 -13.21 -8.58
CA TYR A 444 26.26 -12.12 -7.70
C TYR A 444 25.66 -12.22 -6.29
N GLY A 445 25.03 -13.34 -5.94
CA GLY A 445 24.49 -13.58 -4.60
C GLY A 445 23.40 -12.58 -4.19
N LEU A 446 22.63 -12.07 -5.15
CA LEU A 446 21.65 -11.02 -4.94
C LEU A 446 20.38 -11.57 -4.27
N ARG A 447 19.71 -10.72 -3.49
CA ARG A 447 18.38 -11.03 -2.92
C ARG A 447 17.35 -10.02 -3.39
N LEU A 448 16.22 -10.49 -3.85
CA LEU A 448 15.11 -9.64 -4.30
C LEU A 448 14.52 -8.91 -3.08
N ARG A 449 14.36 -7.59 -3.15
CA ARG A 449 13.84 -6.79 -2.03
C ARG A 449 12.52 -6.12 -2.35
N ALA A 450 12.42 -5.56 -3.55
CA ALA A 450 11.21 -4.91 -4.03
C ALA A 450 11.02 -5.16 -5.52
N LEU A 451 9.78 -4.99 -5.96
CA LEU A 451 9.36 -5.13 -7.35
C LEU A 451 8.27 -4.09 -7.62
N SER A 452 8.30 -3.49 -8.79
CA SER A 452 7.18 -2.74 -9.35
C SER A 452 7.06 -3.04 -10.84
N TRP A 453 5.89 -2.86 -11.44
CA TRP A 453 5.70 -3.04 -12.87
C TRP A 453 4.65 -2.09 -13.42
N VAL A 454 4.66 -1.94 -14.73
CA VAL A 454 3.71 -1.13 -15.49
C VAL A 454 3.39 -1.83 -16.81
N THR A 455 2.19 -1.60 -17.33
CA THR A 455 1.89 -1.94 -18.72
C THR A 455 2.07 -0.70 -19.57
N ALA A 456 3.04 -0.71 -20.48
CA ALA A 456 3.28 0.42 -21.38
C ALA A 456 2.64 0.15 -22.74
N CYS A 457 1.96 1.15 -23.31
CA CYS A 457 1.25 1.02 -24.58
C CYS A 457 1.86 1.88 -25.67
N TYR A 458 1.98 1.32 -26.88
CA TYR A 458 2.22 2.09 -28.10
C TYR A 458 0.88 2.69 -28.54
N ASP A 459 0.59 3.89 -28.05
CA ASP A 459 -0.65 4.61 -28.28
C ASP A 459 -0.47 5.77 -29.27
N LEU A 460 -1.55 6.53 -29.52
CA LEU A 460 -1.52 7.67 -30.43
C LEU A 460 -0.56 8.79 -29.99
N PRO A 461 -0.50 9.20 -28.70
CA PRO A 461 0.54 10.13 -28.21
C PRO A 461 1.96 9.69 -28.55
N TYR A 462 2.30 8.41 -28.33
CA TYR A 462 3.61 7.89 -28.67
C TYR A 462 3.84 7.83 -30.18
N SER A 463 2.82 7.46 -30.95
CA SER A 463 2.85 7.44 -32.43
C SER A 463 3.23 8.79 -33.01
N TYR A 464 2.68 9.88 -32.45
CA TYR A 464 3.06 11.25 -32.86
C TYR A 464 4.56 11.49 -32.72
N GLN A 465 5.17 11.09 -31.61
CA GLN A 465 6.60 11.28 -31.38
C GLN A 465 7.44 10.46 -32.37
N VAL A 466 7.02 9.23 -32.67
CA VAL A 466 7.69 8.37 -33.66
C VAL A 466 7.59 8.97 -35.07
N ILE A 467 6.41 9.45 -35.48
CA ILE A 467 6.24 10.06 -36.80
C ILE A 467 7.04 11.38 -36.88
N LYS A 468 7.02 12.19 -35.83
CA LYS A 468 7.79 13.44 -35.74
C LYS A 468 9.31 13.21 -35.88
N SER A 469 9.83 12.14 -35.27
CA SER A 469 11.25 11.81 -35.38
C SER A 469 11.61 11.30 -36.78
N MET A 470 10.71 10.56 -37.45
CA MET A 470 10.88 10.15 -38.85
C MET A 470 10.94 11.36 -39.79
N THR A 471 10.01 12.32 -39.67
CA THR A 471 9.99 13.53 -40.50
C THR A 471 11.20 14.43 -40.30
N ASN A 472 11.72 14.52 -39.06
CA ASN A 472 12.94 15.31 -38.81
C ASN A 472 14.19 14.63 -39.37
N SER A 473 14.16 13.30 -39.51
CA SER A 473 15.27 12.50 -40.05
C SER A 473 15.33 12.55 -41.57
N SER A 474 14.17 12.59 -42.25
CA SER A 474 14.10 12.75 -43.72
C SER A 474 14.55 14.14 -44.20
N VAL A 475 14.23 15.20 -43.46
CA VAL A 475 14.66 16.59 -43.78
C VAL A 475 16.19 16.75 -43.73
N ASN A 476 16.90 15.93 -42.96
CA ASN A 476 18.37 15.93 -42.92
C ASN A 476 19.02 15.00 -43.96
N ALA A 477 18.25 14.16 -44.65
CA ALA A 477 18.74 13.19 -45.64
C ALA A 477 18.50 13.63 -47.10
N ASP A 478 17.63 14.62 -47.34
CA ASP A 478 17.24 15.08 -48.68
C ASP A 478 18.26 16.00 -49.40
N SER A 479 19.56 15.77 -49.21
CA SER A 479 20.62 16.41 -50.01
C SER A 479 21.20 15.51 -51.11
N ASN A 480 20.65 14.32 -51.40
CA ASN A 480 21.05 13.51 -52.56
C ASN A 480 19.90 12.63 -53.17
N ILE A 481 19.30 13.16 -54.24
CA ILE A 481 18.64 12.56 -55.44
C ILE A 481 18.20 11.07 -55.40
N SER A 482 16.90 10.80 -55.64
CA SER A 482 16.33 10.13 -56.85
C SER A 482 14.98 9.43 -56.59
N ARG A 483 14.06 9.58 -57.55
CA ARG A 483 12.70 9.00 -57.58
C ARG A 483 12.75 7.46 -57.58
N SER A 484 12.03 6.85 -56.64
CA SER A 484 11.48 5.50 -56.75
C SER A 484 10.05 5.48 -56.18
N ASP A 485 9.21 4.58 -56.68
CA ASP A 485 7.76 4.48 -56.46
C ASP A 485 7.31 4.55 -54.97
N PRO A 486 6.08 5.04 -54.69
CA PRO A 486 5.65 5.32 -53.34
C PRO A 486 5.26 4.03 -52.61
N SER A 487 6.20 3.42 -51.89
CA SER A 487 5.83 2.61 -50.73
C SER A 487 4.97 3.46 -49.79
N PRO A 488 3.88 2.94 -49.21
CA PRO A 488 3.05 3.73 -48.30
C PRO A 488 3.93 4.30 -47.19
N GLU A 489 3.87 5.61 -46.99
CA GLU A 489 4.70 6.27 -45.98
C GLU A 489 4.51 5.56 -44.62
N PRO A 490 5.57 5.28 -43.86
CA PRO A 490 5.47 4.57 -42.58
C PRO A 490 4.50 5.25 -41.58
N SER A 491 4.29 6.56 -41.71
CA SER A 491 3.26 7.35 -41.02
C SER A 491 1.84 6.85 -41.33
N SER A 492 1.53 6.53 -42.59
CA SER A 492 0.23 6.02 -43.04
C SER A 492 -0.08 4.63 -42.49
N LEU A 493 0.95 3.78 -42.36
CA LEU A 493 0.81 2.43 -41.81
C LEU A 493 0.53 2.46 -40.29
N ILE A 494 1.22 3.34 -39.55
CA ILE A 494 0.95 3.56 -38.12
C ILE A 494 -0.47 4.10 -37.92
N CYS A 495 -0.89 5.09 -38.71
CA CYS A 495 -2.25 5.62 -38.57
C CYS A 495 -3.33 4.60 -38.96
N ALA A 496 -3.07 3.72 -39.94
CA ALA A 496 -4.00 2.66 -40.32
C ALA A 496 -4.24 1.65 -39.18
N THR A 497 -3.22 1.35 -38.36
CA THR A 497 -3.37 0.42 -37.21
C THR A 497 -4.28 0.92 -36.09
N PHE A 498 -4.51 2.23 -35.99
CA PHE A 498 -5.44 2.80 -35.00
C PHE A 498 -6.88 2.95 -35.54
N HIS A 499 -7.17 2.39 -36.72
CA HIS A 499 -8.48 2.43 -37.37
C HIS A 499 -9.07 3.85 -37.52
N VAL A 500 -8.21 4.86 -37.67
CA VAL A 500 -8.68 6.22 -37.96
C VAL A 500 -8.86 6.40 -39.47
N SER A 501 -10.02 6.89 -39.88
CA SER A 501 -10.55 6.85 -41.25
C SER A 501 -9.69 7.51 -42.35
N HIS A 502 -9.72 6.89 -43.53
CA HIS A 502 -9.19 7.27 -44.86
C HIS A 502 -7.71 7.77 -44.91
N PRO A 503 -6.76 6.89 -45.30
CA PRO A 503 -5.31 7.09 -45.17
C PRO A 503 -4.67 8.15 -46.08
N GLN A 504 -5.43 9.05 -46.71
CA GLN A 504 -4.90 9.89 -47.81
C GLN A 504 -4.78 11.41 -47.54
N ARG A 505 -5.25 12.00 -46.42
CA ARG A 505 -5.20 13.49 -46.28
C ARG A 505 -5.12 14.03 -44.86
N CYS A 506 -4.18 13.62 -44.03
CA CYS A 506 -3.98 14.28 -42.73
C CYS A 506 -2.56 14.81 -42.56
N ARG A 507 -2.41 16.14 -42.64
CA ARG A 507 -1.17 16.84 -42.28
C ARG A 507 -1.03 16.87 -40.76
N ILE A 508 0.13 16.48 -40.26
CA ILE A 508 0.52 16.66 -38.86
C ILE A 508 0.82 18.16 -38.67
N SER A 509 0.14 18.78 -37.71
CA SER A 509 0.38 20.19 -37.36
C SER A 509 0.64 20.31 -35.87
N SER A 510 1.79 20.83 -35.48
CA SER A 510 2.01 21.40 -34.16
C SER A 510 1.57 22.86 -34.18
N SER A 511 0.63 23.27 -33.33
CA SER A 511 0.40 24.70 -33.11
C SER A 511 1.53 25.26 -32.25
N SER A 512 2.67 25.58 -32.86
CA SER A 512 3.64 26.48 -32.24
C SER A 512 3.01 27.87 -32.23
N GLY A 513 2.70 28.39 -31.05
CA GLY A 513 2.17 29.73 -30.87
C GLY A 513 3.16 30.76 -31.42
N ALA A 514 2.82 31.34 -32.57
CA ALA A 514 3.26 32.68 -32.94
C ALA A 514 2.09 33.61 -32.62
N VAL A 515 2.18 34.30 -31.48
CA VAL A 515 1.32 35.44 -31.21
C VAL A 515 1.71 36.51 -32.22
N ALA A 516 0.96 36.61 -33.31
CA ALA A 516 1.01 37.77 -34.19
C ALA A 516 0.35 38.93 -33.45
N LEU A 517 1.16 39.83 -32.90
CA LEU A 517 0.70 41.16 -32.49
C LEU A 517 0.15 41.88 -33.73
N PRO A 518 -1.11 42.38 -33.72
CA PRO A 518 -1.47 43.45 -34.61
C PRO A 518 -1.03 44.77 -33.97
N LEU A 519 -0.18 45.51 -34.69
CA LEU A 519 0.04 46.94 -34.47
C LEU A 519 -1.31 47.66 -34.54
N LEU A 520 -1.74 48.25 -33.42
CA LEU A 520 -2.72 49.33 -33.40
C LEU A 520 -2.08 50.54 -32.72
N VAL A 521 -2.08 51.62 -33.47
CA VAL A 521 -1.43 52.90 -33.22
C VAL A 521 -2.46 53.85 -32.61
N LEU A 522 -2.03 54.56 -31.54
CA LEU A 522 -2.56 55.82 -30.95
C LEU A 522 -3.82 55.79 -30.04
N PRO A 523 -4.00 56.76 -29.10
CA PRO A 523 -3.17 57.08 -27.94
C PRO A 523 -3.99 57.13 -26.61
N LEU A 524 -3.31 56.99 -25.47
CA LEU A 524 -3.83 57.33 -24.14
C LEU A 524 -3.50 58.79 -23.82
N LEU A 525 -4.49 59.61 -23.46
CA LEU A 525 -4.32 60.76 -22.57
C LEU A 525 -5.60 60.99 -21.74
N PHE A 526 -5.49 60.62 -20.46
CA PHE A 526 -6.04 61.27 -19.28
C PHE A 526 -7.56 61.55 -19.17
N ALA A 527 -8.22 60.73 -18.35
CA ALA A 527 -9.30 61.19 -17.47
C ALA A 527 -8.88 60.95 -16.01
N LEU A 528 -8.24 61.97 -15.44
CA LEU A 528 -8.26 62.27 -14.00
C LEU A 528 -9.67 62.76 -13.65
N ALA A 529 -10.35 62.13 -12.69
CA ALA A 529 -11.24 62.81 -11.75
C ALA A 529 -12.01 61.84 -10.85
N LEU A 530 -11.80 62.00 -9.54
CA LEU A 530 -12.80 61.92 -8.45
C LEU A 530 -13.47 60.55 -8.18
N GLU A 531 -13.75 60.09 -6.95
CA GLU A 531 -13.70 60.64 -5.59
C GLU A 531 -13.87 59.43 -4.64
N ARG A 532 -13.01 59.28 -3.62
CA ARG A 532 -13.31 59.52 -2.20
C ARG A 532 -14.48 58.74 -1.56
N ARG A 533 -14.08 57.93 -0.57
CA ARG A 533 -14.38 58.04 0.88
C ARG A 533 -15.49 57.18 1.51
N PHE A 534 -15.13 56.70 2.71
CA PHE A 534 -15.93 56.17 3.84
C PHE A 534 -16.66 54.85 3.54
N LEU A 535 -16.42 53.74 4.25
CA LEU A 535 -16.18 53.49 5.67
C LEU A 535 -15.37 52.19 5.84
#